data_AF-A0A5J4QZT4-F1
#
_entry.id   AF-A0A5J4QZT4-F1
#
_cell.length_a   1.000
_cell.length_b   1.000
_cell.length_c   1.000
_cell.angle_alpha   90.00
_cell.angle_beta   90.00
_cell.angle_gamma   90.00
#
_symmetry.space_group_name_H-M   'P 1'
#
loop_
_entity.id
_entity.type
_entity.pdbx_description
1 polymer ?
#
loop_
_entity_poly.entity_id
_entity_poly.type
_entity_poly.pdbx_seq_one_letter_code
_entity_poly.pdbx_strand_id
1 'polypeptide(L)' 'MCLKKQTFTDYNEDRIKNIQLKINRRPRKKLNFEEPYNLFYKMLNNKVAFNT' A
#
# COMPACT_ATOMS: atom_id res chain seq x y z
N MET A 1 16.00 -3.55 18.27
CA MET A 1 16.22 -2.83 17.00
C MET A 1 15.21 -1.68 16.93
N CYS A 2 15.67 -0.45 17.12
CA CYS A 2 14.82 0.72 16.92
C CYS A 2 14.80 1.01 15.42
N LEU A 3 13.64 0.96 14.75
CA LEU A 3 13.55 1.45 13.37
C LEU A 3 13.90 2.94 13.41
N LYS A 4 15.09 3.30 12.91
CA LYS A 4 15.41 4.69 12.57
C LYS A 4 14.24 5.19 11.72
N LYS A 5 13.51 6.20 12.21
CA LYS A 5 12.48 6.90 11.43
C LYS A 5 13.22 7.59 10.28
N GLN A 6 13.38 6.89 9.17
CA GLN A 6 14.05 7.39 7.99
C GLN A 6 13.17 8.49 7.42
N THR A 7 13.62 9.73 7.50
CA THR A 7 12.91 10.86 6.89
C THR A 7 13.17 10.84 5.40
N PHE A 8 12.12 10.71 4.58
CA PHE A 8 12.23 10.69 3.12
C PHE A 8 12.36 12.11 2.53
N THR A 9 12.96 13.03 3.28
CA THR A 9 13.15 14.44 2.88
C THR A 9 13.97 14.61 1.61
N ASP A 10 14.76 13.59 1.26
CA ASP A 10 15.63 13.59 0.08
C ASP A 10 14.89 13.20 -1.20
N TYR A 11 13.62 12.78 -1.11
CA TYR A 11 12.85 12.31 -2.24
C TYR A 11 11.66 13.23 -2.52
N ASN A 12 11.51 13.61 -3.79
CA ASN A 12 10.36 14.37 -4.25
C ASN A 12 9.06 13.56 -4.02
N GLU A 13 8.04 14.21 -3.45
CA GLU A 13 6.71 13.63 -3.18
C GLU A 13 6.06 13.01 -4.43
N ASP A 14 6.18 13.64 -5.60
CA ASP A 14 5.64 13.09 -6.84
C ASP A 14 6.33 11.78 -7.22
N ARG A 15 7.64 11.67 -6.95
CA ARG A 15 8.38 10.43 -7.17
C ARG A 15 7.89 9.35 -6.22
N ILE A 16 7.69 9.67 -4.94
CA ILE A 16 7.16 8.74 -3.94
C ILE A 16 5.76 8.25 -4.37
N LYS A 17 4.87 9.18 -4.74
CA LYS A 17 3.52 8.87 -5.21
C LYS A 17 3.52 7.97 -6.44
N ASN A 18 4.37 8.25 -7.42
CA ASN A 18 4.51 7.43 -8.61
C ASN A 18 5.00 6.01 -8.29
N ILE A 19 5.93 5.86 -7.35
CA ILE A 19 6.38 4.54 -6.89
C ILE A 19 5.24 3.81 -6.19
N GLN A 20 4.50 4.49 -5.29
CA GLN A 20 3.36 3.89 -4.58
C GLN A 20 2.28 3.40 -5.56
N LEU A 21 1.92 4.20 -6.57
CA LEU A 21 0.98 3.80 -7.61
C LEU A 21 1.45 2.54 -8.35
N LYS A 22 2.74 2.46 -8.71
CA LYS A 22 3.32 1.27 -9.35
C LYS A 22 3.27 0.05 -8.44
N ILE A 23 3.51 0.19 -7.13
CA ILE A 23 3.49 -0.92 -6.17
C ILE A 23 2.06 -1.45 -5.97
N ASN A 24 1.09 -0.54 -5.90
CA ASN A 24 -0.32 -0.81 -5.64
C ASN A 24 -1.02 -1.50 -6.80
N ARG A 25 -0.62 -1.20 -8.04
CA ARG A 25 -1.15 -1.80 -9.29
C ARG A 25 -0.44 -3.09 -9.70
N ARG A 26 0.43 -3.67 -8.85
CA ARG A 26 1.17 -4.89 -9.21
C ARG A 26 0.42 -6.14 -8.73
N PRO A 27 -0.09 -6.99 -9.65
CA PRO A 27 -0.52 -8.34 -9.34
C PRO A 27 0.51 -9.09 -8.50
N ARG A 28 0.09 -9.69 -7.38
CA ARG A 28 0.98 -10.49 -6.54
C ARG A 28 0.60 -11.95 -6.64
N LYS A 29 1.55 -12.82 -7.00
CA LYS A 29 1.33 -14.29 -6.99
C LYS A 29 0.78 -14.79 -5.65
N LYS A 30 1.27 -14.22 -4.53
CA LYS A 30 0.79 -14.53 -3.17
C LYS A 30 -0.68 -14.14 -2.93
N LEU A 31 -1.19 -13.17 -3.69
CA LEU A 31 -2.59 -12.71 -3.66
C LEU A 31 -3.37 -13.29 -4.85
N ASN A 32 -2.97 -14.46 -5.38
CA ASN A 32 -3.58 -15.06 -6.57
C ASN A 32 -3.63 -14.11 -7.78
N PHE A 33 -2.55 -13.33 -7.96
CA PHE A 33 -2.43 -12.28 -8.97
C PHE A 33 -3.40 -11.10 -8.82
N GLU A 34 -4.03 -10.94 -7.65
CA GLU A 34 -4.78 -9.73 -7.33
C GLU A 34 -3.83 -8.56 -7.01
N GLU A 35 -4.30 -7.35 -7.33
CA GLU A 35 -3.64 -6.11 -6.98
C GLU A 35 -3.88 -5.74 -5.52
N PRO A 36 -2.83 -5.34 -4.78
CA PRO A 36 -2.96 -4.91 -3.39
C PRO A 36 -4.00 -3.81 -3.18
N TYR A 37 -4.13 -2.88 -4.14
CA TYR A 37 -5.12 -1.81 -4.08
C TYR A 37 -6.54 -2.35 -4.03
N ASN A 38 -6.90 -3.25 -4.96
CA ASN A 38 -8.25 -3.80 -5.04
C ASN A 38 -8.60 -4.60 -3.79
N LEU A 39 -7.65 -5.38 -3.27
CA LEU A 39 -7.85 -6.15 -2.05
C LEU A 39 -8.16 -5.26 -0.84
N PHE A 40 -7.44 -4.14 -0.69
CA PHE A 40 -7.68 -3.19 0.39
C PHE A 40 -9.11 -2.62 0.37
N TYR A 41 -9.59 -2.16 -0.80
CA TYR A 41 -10.94 -1.62 -0.90
C TYR A 41 -12.03 -2.69 -0.75
N LYS A 42 -11.77 -3.93 -1.19
CA LYS A 42 -12.66 -5.07 -0.89
C LYS A 42 -12.81 -5.28 0.62
N MET A 43 -11.71 -5.20 1.38
CA MET A 43 -11.75 -5.33 2.84
C MET A 43 -12.58 -4.21 3.50
N LEU A 44 -12.42 -2.96 3.05
CA LEU A 44 -13.21 -1.83 3.54
C LEU A 44 -14.71 -1.99 3.23
N ASN A 45 -15.04 -2.39 2.00
CA ASN A 45 -16.43 -2.54 1.55
C ASN A 45 -17.12 -3.73 2.22
N ASN A 46 -16.37 -4.75 2.63
CA ASN A 46 -16.91 -5.94 3.30
C ASN A 46 -17.30 -5.69 4.78
N LYS A 47 -17.28 -4.44 5.28
CA LYS A 47 -17.63 -4.08 6.66
C LYS A 47 -17.03 -5.04 7.69
N VAL A 48 -15.80 -5.53 7.47
CA VAL A 48 -15.05 -6.18 8.54
C VAL A 48 -14.67 -5.06 9.47
N ALA A 49 -15.58 -4.81 10.43
CA ALA A 49 -15.59 -3.66 11.29
C ALA A 49 -14.21 -3.51 11.92
N PHE A 50 -13.55 -2.39 11.62
CA PHE A 50 -12.68 -1.79 12.61
C PHE A 50 -13.62 -1.30 13.71
N ASN A 51 -14.03 -2.21 14.61
CA ASN A 51 -14.64 -1.81 15.87
C ASN A 51 -13.59 -0.92 16.54
N THR A 52 -13.88 0.38 16.61
CA THR A 52 -13.04 1.39 17.24
C THR A 52 -13.19 1.29 18.76
#